data_AF-A0A1C6YDE8-F1
#
_entry.id   AF-A0A1C6YDE8-F1
#
_cell.length_a   1.000
_cell.length_b   1.000
_cell.length_c   1.000
_cell.angle_alpha   90.00
_cell.angle_beta   90.00
_cell.angle_gamma   90.00
#
_symmetry.space_group_name_H-M   'P 1'
#
loop_
_entity.id
_entity.type
_entity.pdbx_description
1 polymer ?
#
loop_
_entity_poly.entity_id
_entity_poly.type
_entity_poly.pdbx_seq_one_letter_code
_entity_poly.pdbx_strand_id
1 'polypeptide(L)'
;MTNFLTAKWKKIKYKYMATKLKIAKRDENDDKIEQKINNNLNVNNFEYILKSIQESKHKDRIKKCNSLDRYISFLLGKNKLNKENYKYKRNILQIHLLAIGCELVKIIGDGNCLFRSISYNLFGKQIYHMYIRQACVDYMLNYKDEYSIYFEEGDFSKYIKNMLNDGCWGDELCIKAIADTFDCVVYIITSNPDQWLLKYEPKYKTNHQPKKCVFLAYSCPIHYDSLRLIKL
;
A
#
# COMPACT_ATOMS: atom_id res chain seq x y z
N MET A 1 26.77 7.02 12.59
CA MET A 1 25.68 7.83 13.19
C MET A 1 24.27 7.24 12.99
N THR A 2 24.08 6.29 12.07
CA THR A 2 22.80 5.60 11.76
C THR A 2 22.23 4.72 12.89
N ASN A 3 23.09 4.09 13.72
CA ASN A 3 22.67 3.22 14.83
C ASN A 3 22.02 3.95 16.02
N PHE A 4 22.37 5.23 16.23
CA PHE A 4 21.86 5.98 17.38
C PHE A 4 20.42 6.47 17.15
N LEU A 5 20.12 6.88 15.91
CA LEU A 5 18.77 7.27 15.50
C LEU A 5 17.84 6.06 15.48
N THR A 6 18.23 4.93 14.88
CA THR A 6 17.41 3.70 14.85
C THR A 6 17.12 3.15 16.26
N ALA A 7 18.10 3.18 17.18
CA ALA A 7 17.88 2.78 18.57
C ALA A 7 16.95 3.74 19.33
N LYS A 8 17.07 5.05 19.10
CA LYS A 8 16.22 6.08 19.72
C LYS A 8 14.79 6.03 19.18
N TRP A 9 14.61 5.81 17.87
CA TRP A 9 13.33 5.56 17.21
C TRP A 9 12.65 4.28 17.73
N LYS A 10 13.39 3.16 17.85
CA LYS A 10 12.88 1.91 18.46
C LYS A 10 12.33 2.15 19.88
N LYS A 11 13.05 2.92 20.71
CA LYS A 11 12.66 3.20 22.10
C LYS A 11 11.43 4.10 22.22
N ILE A 12 11.34 5.14 21.38
CA ILE A 12 10.20 6.09 21.38
C ILE A 12 8.94 5.41 20.83
N LYS A 13 9.08 4.65 19.73
CA LYS A 13 8.02 3.84 19.12
C LYS A 13 7.46 2.80 20.10
N TYR A 14 8.34 2.12 20.84
CA TYR A 14 7.96 1.17 21.90
C TYR A 14 7.18 1.85 23.05
N LYS A 15 7.63 3.03 23.50
CA LYS A 15 6.95 3.78 24.56
C LYS A 15 5.54 4.21 24.14
N TYR A 16 5.32 4.59 22.88
CA TYR A 16 4.01 4.97 22.36
C TYR A 16 3.05 3.78 22.22
N MET A 17 3.52 2.66 21.63
CA MET A 17 2.70 1.44 21.49
C MET A 17 2.24 0.86 22.82
N ALA A 18 3.12 0.81 23.82
CA ALA A 18 2.81 0.29 25.15
C ALA A 18 1.84 1.18 25.94
N THR A 19 1.91 2.51 25.77
CA THR A 19 1.13 3.46 26.60
C THR A 19 -0.19 3.91 25.98
N LYS A 20 -0.32 3.92 24.65
CA LYS A 20 -1.52 4.42 23.96
C LYS A 20 -2.36 3.34 23.27
N LEU A 21 -1.75 2.28 22.76
CA LEU A 21 -2.45 1.23 22.01
C LEU A 21 -2.72 -0.05 22.84
N LYS A 22 -2.17 -0.15 24.07
CA LYS A 22 -2.21 -1.35 24.93
C LYS A 22 -1.74 -2.64 24.22
N ILE A 23 -0.94 -2.49 23.16
CA ILE A 23 -0.32 -3.61 22.47
C ILE A 23 0.86 -4.07 23.34
N ALA A 24 0.91 -5.37 23.63
CA ALA A 24 1.93 -5.96 24.51
C ALA A 24 3.35 -5.72 23.99
N LYS A 25 4.35 -5.92 24.86
CA LYS A 25 5.77 -5.96 24.49
C LYS A 25 5.95 -6.77 23.20
N ARG A 26 6.81 -6.27 22.31
CA ARG A 26 7.28 -6.99 21.12
C ARG A 26 7.63 -8.43 21.52
N ASP A 27 6.81 -9.37 21.08
CA ASP A 27 7.06 -10.80 21.22
C ASP A 27 8.13 -11.16 20.18
N GLU A 28 8.94 -12.17 20.47
CA GLU A 28 9.79 -12.89 19.53
C GLU A 28 9.10 -13.12 18.16
N ASN A 29 7.77 -13.28 18.16
CA ASN A 29 6.94 -13.33 16.96
C ASN A 29 7.05 -12.09 16.05
N ASP A 30 7.07 -10.87 16.58
CA ASP A 30 7.14 -9.63 15.79
C ASP A 30 8.53 -9.40 15.18
N ASP A 31 9.60 -9.84 15.86
CA ASP A 31 10.96 -9.88 15.30
C ASP A 31 11.06 -10.96 14.20
N LYS A 32 10.50 -12.16 14.45
CA LYS A 32 10.38 -13.21 13.43
C LYS A 32 9.55 -12.76 12.23
N ILE A 33 8.52 -11.96 12.44
CA ILE A 33 7.68 -11.37 11.40
C ILE A 33 8.50 -10.37 10.58
N GLU A 34 9.22 -9.44 11.19
CA GLU A 34 10.10 -8.50 10.47
C GLU A 34 11.19 -9.22 9.67
N GLN A 35 11.76 -10.29 10.24
CA GLN A 35 12.71 -11.16 9.54
C GLN A 35 12.05 -11.91 8.37
N LYS A 36 10.80 -12.38 8.52
CA LYS A 36 10.02 -12.96 7.43
C LYS A 36 9.69 -11.94 6.34
N ILE A 37 9.40 -10.67 6.65
CA ILE A 37 9.26 -9.61 5.63
C ILE A 37 10.53 -9.54 4.81
N ASN A 38 11.68 -9.54 5.47
CA ASN A 38 12.97 -9.43 4.79
C ASN A 38 13.25 -10.63 3.88
N ASN A 39 12.77 -11.82 4.24
CA ASN A 39 13.04 -13.07 3.51
C ASN A 39 11.99 -13.46 2.46
N ASN A 40 10.70 -13.11 2.64
CA ASN A 40 9.59 -13.62 1.81
C ASN A 40 9.20 -12.72 0.63
N LEU A 41 9.91 -11.64 0.38
CA LEU A 41 9.68 -10.76 -0.77
C LEU A 41 10.31 -11.40 -2.02
N ASN A 42 9.62 -12.42 -2.51
CA ASN A 42 10.12 -13.42 -3.44
C ASN A 42 10.34 -12.82 -4.84
N VAL A 43 11.61 -12.58 -5.18
CA VAL A 43 12.09 -11.87 -6.38
C VAL A 43 11.82 -12.64 -7.68
N ASN A 44 11.59 -13.96 -7.64
CA ASN A 44 11.43 -14.75 -8.86
C ASN A 44 10.04 -14.62 -9.51
N ASN A 45 8.98 -14.43 -8.70
CA ASN A 45 7.65 -14.11 -9.24
C ASN A 45 7.58 -12.67 -9.79
N PHE A 46 8.51 -11.82 -9.36
CA PHE A 46 8.54 -10.40 -9.71
C PHE A 46 8.97 -10.17 -11.16
N GLU A 47 10.00 -10.87 -11.64
CA GLU A 47 10.50 -10.71 -13.00
C GLU A 47 9.44 -11.06 -14.05
N TYR A 48 8.68 -12.14 -13.84
CA TYR A 48 7.56 -12.51 -14.71
C TYR A 48 6.49 -11.42 -14.73
N ILE A 49 6.01 -10.95 -13.56
CA ILE A 49 4.96 -9.92 -13.51
C ILE A 49 5.44 -8.64 -14.20
N LEU A 50 6.69 -8.23 -13.95
CA LEU A 50 7.26 -7.05 -14.61
C LEU A 50 7.36 -7.22 -16.12
N LYS A 51 7.79 -8.40 -16.59
CA LYS A 51 7.89 -8.71 -18.01
C LYS A 51 6.51 -8.70 -18.67
N SER A 52 5.51 -9.37 -18.08
CA SER A 52 4.13 -9.34 -18.58
C SER A 52 3.56 -7.93 -18.57
N ILE A 53 3.82 -7.15 -17.51
CA ILE A 53 3.46 -5.73 -17.47
C ILE A 53 4.13 -5.00 -18.64
N GLN A 54 5.45 -5.15 -18.83
CA GLN A 54 6.24 -4.53 -19.92
C GLN A 54 5.69 -4.87 -21.31
N GLU A 55 5.36 -6.14 -21.56
CA GLU A 55 4.75 -6.61 -22.80
C GLU A 55 3.36 -5.97 -23.02
N SER A 56 2.56 -5.81 -21.96
CA SER A 56 1.31 -5.04 -22.02
C SER A 56 1.55 -3.53 -22.23
N LYS A 57 2.64 -2.94 -21.71
CA LYS A 57 2.97 -1.51 -21.91
C LYS A 57 3.21 -1.15 -23.37
N HIS A 58 3.70 -2.09 -24.17
CA HIS A 58 3.91 -1.86 -25.60
C HIS A 58 2.60 -1.67 -26.39
N LYS A 59 1.44 -1.98 -25.78
CA LYS A 59 0.12 -1.79 -26.39
C LYS A 59 -0.62 -0.53 -25.90
N ASP A 60 -0.38 -0.05 -24.68
CA ASP A 60 -1.09 1.10 -24.09
C ASP A 60 -0.16 2.12 -23.40
N ARG A 61 -0.35 3.42 -23.67
CA ARG A 61 0.43 4.53 -23.06
C ARG A 61 0.21 4.60 -21.55
N ILE A 62 1.21 4.22 -20.75
CA ILE A 62 1.18 4.45 -19.29
C ILE A 62 1.37 5.94 -18.98
N LYS A 63 0.34 6.54 -18.38
CA LYS A 63 0.41 7.89 -17.83
C LYS A 63 0.91 7.84 -16.37
N LYS A 64 1.96 8.59 -16.08
CA LYS A 64 2.46 8.84 -14.72
C LYS A 64 1.48 9.83 -14.08
N CYS A 65 0.57 9.37 -13.21
CA CYS A 65 -0.40 10.27 -12.57
C CYS A 65 0.11 10.80 -11.25
N ASN A 66 -0.18 12.08 -11.03
CA ASN A 66 0.16 12.87 -9.87
C ASN A 66 -0.94 12.66 -8.81
N SER A 67 -0.64 12.93 -7.53
CA SER A 67 -1.63 12.84 -6.44
C SER A 67 -2.88 13.70 -6.70
N LEU A 68 -2.71 14.87 -7.33
CA LEU A 68 -3.78 15.82 -7.62
C LEU A 68 -4.87 15.28 -8.56
N ASP A 69 -4.49 14.54 -9.61
CA ASP A 69 -5.44 13.99 -10.60
C ASP A 69 -6.40 12.98 -9.97
N ARG A 70 -5.94 12.30 -8.90
CA ARG A 70 -6.72 11.27 -8.21
C ARG A 70 -7.62 11.85 -7.13
N TYR A 71 -7.17 12.85 -6.39
CA TYR A 71 -8.00 13.59 -5.44
C TYR A 71 -9.22 14.21 -6.13
N ILE A 72 -9.01 14.81 -7.32
CA ILE A 72 -10.10 15.32 -8.16
C ILE A 72 -11.05 14.19 -8.57
N SER A 73 -10.52 13.05 -9.03
CA SER A 73 -11.36 11.89 -9.40
C SER A 73 -12.16 11.30 -8.23
N PHE A 74 -11.59 11.30 -7.03
CA PHE A 74 -12.25 10.86 -5.79
C PHE A 74 -13.38 11.82 -5.38
N LEU A 75 -13.13 13.14 -5.41
CA LEU A 75 -14.13 14.15 -5.12
C LEU A 75 -15.29 14.16 -6.13
N LEU A 76 -15.00 13.95 -7.41
CA LEU A 76 -15.98 13.84 -8.49
C LEU A 76 -16.77 12.51 -8.43
N GLY A 77 -16.26 11.49 -7.72
CA GLY A 77 -16.83 10.15 -7.62
C GLY A 77 -17.98 9.97 -6.62
N LYS A 78 -18.58 11.05 -6.09
CA LYS A 78 -19.67 11.03 -5.09
C LYS A 78 -20.99 10.35 -5.53
N ASN A 79 -21.03 9.68 -6.68
CA ASN A 79 -22.21 8.95 -7.12
C ASN A 79 -22.42 7.69 -6.27
N LYS A 80 -23.64 7.55 -5.74
CA LYS A 80 -24.14 6.44 -4.91
C LYS A 80 -23.60 5.08 -5.41
N LEU A 81 -22.76 4.45 -4.58
CA LEU A 81 -22.26 3.10 -4.83
C LEU A 81 -23.43 2.11 -4.86
N ASN A 82 -23.70 1.51 -6.02
CA ASN A 82 -24.61 0.38 -6.14
C ASN A 82 -23.80 -0.93 -6.33
N LYS A 83 -24.38 -2.06 -5.89
CA LYS A 83 -23.72 -3.39 -5.97
C LYS A 83 -23.33 -3.76 -7.41
N GLU A 84 -24.11 -3.31 -8.39
CA GLU A 84 -23.87 -3.59 -9.81
C GLU A 84 -22.61 -2.90 -10.33
N ASN A 85 -22.38 -1.64 -9.99
CA ASN A 85 -21.18 -0.89 -10.37
C ASN A 85 -19.93 -1.51 -9.74
N TYR A 86 -20.00 -1.97 -8.48
CA TYR A 86 -18.89 -2.70 -7.87
C TYR A 86 -18.58 -4.01 -8.62
N LYS A 87 -19.60 -4.82 -8.94
CA LYS A 87 -19.42 -6.06 -9.69
C LYS A 87 -18.80 -5.80 -11.07
N TYR A 88 -19.29 -4.78 -11.77
CA TYR A 88 -18.75 -4.35 -13.06
C TYR A 88 -17.27 -3.95 -12.98
N LYS A 89 -16.89 -3.09 -12.02
CA LYS A 89 -15.49 -2.69 -11.78
C LYS A 89 -14.61 -3.89 -11.42
N ARG A 90 -15.11 -4.81 -10.60
CA ARG A 90 -14.40 -6.04 -10.23
C ARG A 90 -14.15 -6.95 -11.45
N ASN A 91 -15.09 -7.03 -12.38
CA ASN A 91 -14.93 -7.80 -13.61
C ASN A 91 -13.84 -7.19 -14.52
N ILE A 92 -13.82 -5.87 -14.69
CA ILE A 92 -12.75 -5.18 -15.44
C ILE A 92 -11.38 -5.49 -14.81
N LEU A 93 -11.28 -5.39 -13.48
CA LEU A 93 -10.05 -5.69 -12.77
C LEU A 93 -9.58 -7.13 -12.99
N GLN A 94 -10.50 -8.10 -12.98
CA GLN A 94 -10.16 -9.51 -13.26
C GLN A 94 -9.64 -9.69 -14.68
N ILE A 95 -10.21 -9.01 -15.67
CA ILE A 95 -9.71 -9.03 -17.06
C ILE A 95 -8.27 -8.51 -17.11
N HIS A 96 -7.99 -7.36 -16.48
CA HIS A 96 -6.63 -6.80 -16.44
C HIS A 96 -5.64 -7.73 -15.75
N LEU A 97 -6.05 -8.41 -14.68
CA LEU A 97 -5.20 -9.38 -13.97
C LEU A 97 -4.92 -10.63 -14.81
N LEU A 98 -5.95 -11.19 -15.46
CA LEU A 98 -5.80 -12.35 -16.33
C LEU A 98 -4.87 -12.05 -17.51
N ALA A 99 -4.94 -10.84 -18.08
CA ALA A 99 -4.07 -10.40 -19.16
C ALA A 99 -2.57 -10.40 -18.79
N ILE A 100 -2.24 -10.34 -17.48
CA ILE A 100 -0.88 -10.42 -16.96
C ILE A 100 -0.60 -11.73 -16.20
N GLY A 101 -1.42 -12.77 -16.40
CA GLY A 101 -1.25 -14.09 -15.77
C GLY A 101 -1.45 -14.09 -14.25
N CYS A 102 -2.23 -13.14 -13.73
CA CYS A 102 -2.49 -12.99 -12.31
C CYS A 102 -3.97 -13.24 -11.96
N GLU A 103 -4.22 -13.57 -10.70
CA GLU A 103 -5.57 -13.68 -10.14
C GLU A 103 -5.70 -12.89 -8.83
N LEU A 104 -6.95 -12.59 -8.46
CA LEU A 104 -7.26 -11.88 -7.22
C LEU A 104 -7.04 -12.77 -6.00
N VAL A 105 -6.37 -12.23 -5.00
CA VAL A 105 -6.41 -12.73 -3.63
C VAL A 105 -7.35 -11.85 -2.82
N LYS A 106 -8.44 -12.45 -2.36
CA LYS A 106 -9.52 -11.74 -1.65
C LYS A 106 -9.03 -11.18 -0.31
N ILE A 107 -9.22 -9.89 -0.12
CA ILE A 107 -9.02 -9.15 1.13
C ILE A 107 -10.37 -8.88 1.77
N ILE A 108 -10.41 -8.84 3.11
CA ILE A 108 -11.63 -8.50 3.86
C ILE A 108 -12.10 -7.10 3.43
N GLY A 109 -13.39 -7.00 3.07
CA GLY A 109 -14.03 -5.77 2.59
C GLY A 109 -14.44 -4.84 3.74
N ASP A 110 -13.46 -4.33 4.48
CA ASP A 110 -13.64 -3.31 5.51
C ASP A 110 -12.82 -2.05 5.18
N GLY A 111 -12.91 -1.02 6.03
CA GLY A 111 -12.12 0.20 5.86
C GLY A 111 -10.60 0.03 6.05
N ASN A 112 -10.13 -1.20 6.29
CA ASN A 112 -8.72 -1.53 6.38
C ASN A 112 -8.16 -2.19 5.12
N CYS A 113 -8.97 -2.36 4.06
CA CYS A 113 -8.61 -3.14 2.87
C CYS A 113 -7.22 -2.80 2.29
N LEU A 114 -6.85 -1.52 2.21
CA LEU A 114 -5.51 -1.09 1.75
C LEU A 114 -4.41 -1.71 2.62
N PHE A 115 -4.48 -1.50 3.94
CA PHE A 115 -3.48 -1.98 4.88
C PHE A 115 -3.48 -3.51 5.01
N ARG A 116 -4.65 -4.16 4.87
CA ARG A 116 -4.77 -5.62 4.84
C ARG A 116 -4.14 -6.22 3.59
N SER A 117 -4.33 -5.60 2.42
CA SER A 117 -3.73 -6.05 1.17
C SER A 117 -2.20 -5.94 1.20
N ILE A 118 -1.69 -4.83 1.72
CA ILE A 118 -0.25 -4.61 1.93
C ILE A 118 0.30 -5.59 2.97
N SER A 119 -0.43 -5.80 4.07
CA SER A 119 -0.08 -6.79 5.09
C SER A 119 0.00 -8.21 4.49
N TYR A 120 -0.96 -8.59 3.65
CA TYR A 120 -0.90 -9.87 2.95
C TYR A 120 0.32 -9.98 2.02
N ASN A 121 0.66 -8.94 1.27
CA ASN A 121 1.85 -8.94 0.41
C ASN A 121 3.16 -9.09 1.21
N LEU A 122 3.29 -8.36 2.32
CA LEU A 122 4.52 -8.34 3.11
C LEU A 122 4.66 -9.57 4.04
N PHE A 123 3.54 -10.14 4.49
CA PHE A 123 3.53 -11.15 5.55
C PHE A 123 2.80 -12.45 5.21
N GLY A 124 2.13 -12.53 4.07
CA GLY A 124 1.22 -13.64 3.73
C GLY A 124 -0.05 -13.69 4.59
N LYS A 125 -0.30 -12.70 5.45
CA LYS A 125 -1.45 -12.64 6.37
C LYS A 125 -1.98 -11.22 6.46
N GLN A 126 -3.30 -11.07 6.52
CA GLN A 126 -3.98 -9.76 6.61
C GLN A 126 -4.01 -9.19 8.04
N ILE A 127 -3.72 -10.00 9.06
CA ILE A 127 -3.91 -9.68 10.48
C ILE A 127 -3.01 -8.55 10.97
N TYR A 128 -1.91 -8.25 10.27
CA TYR A 128 -0.96 -7.21 10.65
C TYR A 128 -1.31 -5.83 10.05
N HIS A 129 -2.54 -5.61 9.60
CA HIS A 129 -2.97 -4.35 8.98
C HIS A 129 -2.79 -3.12 9.88
N MET A 130 -3.06 -3.25 11.19
CA MET A 130 -2.87 -2.13 12.12
C MET A 130 -1.39 -1.78 12.33
N TYR A 131 -0.49 -2.76 12.24
CA TYR A 131 0.95 -2.51 12.26
C TYR A 131 1.38 -1.69 11.03
N ILE A 132 0.90 -2.06 9.83
CA ILE A 132 1.17 -1.30 8.60
C ILE A 132 0.60 0.13 8.71
N ARG A 133 -0.64 0.28 9.19
CA ARG A 133 -1.29 1.58 9.41
C ARG A 133 -0.47 2.48 10.34
N GLN A 134 -0.04 1.96 11.49
CA GLN A 134 0.77 2.73 12.42
C GLN A 134 2.12 3.13 11.79
N ALA A 135 2.80 2.20 11.12
CA ALA A 135 4.08 2.50 10.47
C ALA A 135 3.94 3.59 9.39
N CYS A 136 2.83 3.56 8.65
CA CYS A 136 2.47 4.58 7.68
C CYS A 136 2.30 5.96 8.33
N VAL A 137 1.51 6.05 9.41
CA VAL A 137 1.30 7.30 10.15
C VAL A 137 2.59 7.82 10.79
N ASP A 138 3.37 6.93 11.41
CA ASP A 138 4.67 7.28 12.00
C ASP A 138 5.59 7.90 10.94
N TYR A 139 5.67 7.30 9.74
CA TYR A 139 6.46 7.85 8.65
C TYR A 139 5.98 9.25 8.24
N MET A 140 4.67 9.43 8.06
CA MET A 140 4.13 10.75 7.70
C MET A 140 4.41 11.81 8.76
N LEU A 141 4.37 11.46 10.04
CA LEU A 141 4.73 12.37 11.14
C LEU A 141 6.23 12.74 11.13
N ASN A 142 7.09 11.79 10.79
CA ASN A 142 8.55 11.99 10.76
C ASN A 142 8.98 12.90 9.62
N TYR A 143 8.24 12.83 8.51
CA TYR A 143 8.44 13.66 7.33
C TYR A 143 7.29 14.66 7.18
N LYS A 144 6.81 15.22 8.31
CA LYS A 144 5.64 16.11 8.36
C LYS A 144 5.69 17.18 7.28
N ASP A 145 6.82 17.87 7.13
CA ASP A 145 6.96 18.99 6.19
C ASP A 145 6.72 18.57 4.73
N GLU A 146 6.93 17.29 4.39
CA GLU A 146 6.68 16.74 3.04
C GLU A 146 5.22 16.32 2.83
N TYR A 147 4.49 15.99 3.90
CA TYR A 147 3.10 15.55 3.82
C TYR A 147 2.10 16.66 4.13
N SER A 148 2.45 17.61 5.00
CA SER A 148 1.56 18.70 5.38
C SER A 148 1.27 19.66 4.23
N ILE A 149 2.11 19.70 3.18
CA ILE A 149 1.87 20.51 1.98
C ILE A 149 0.60 20.13 1.21
N TYR A 150 0.06 18.93 1.45
CA TYR A 150 -1.19 18.46 0.85
C TYR A 150 -2.44 18.90 1.62
N PHE A 151 -2.28 19.65 2.71
CA PHE A 151 -3.35 20.02 3.63
C PHE A 151 -3.34 21.52 3.92
N GLU A 152 -4.52 22.06 4.20
CA GLU A 152 -4.64 23.39 4.82
C GLU A 152 -4.12 23.38 6.27
N GLU A 153 -3.94 24.56 6.85
CA GLU A 153 -3.42 24.68 8.20
C GLU A 153 -4.32 23.94 9.22
N GLY A 154 -3.70 23.06 10.02
CA GLY A 154 -4.40 22.25 11.02
C GLY A 154 -5.00 20.92 10.50
N ASP A 155 -5.26 20.80 9.19
CA ASP A 155 -5.91 19.61 8.62
C ASP A 155 -5.02 18.37 8.61
N PHE A 156 -3.71 18.54 8.45
CA PHE A 156 -2.76 17.41 8.54
C PHE A 156 -2.85 16.70 9.91
N SER A 157 -2.94 17.45 11.00
CA SER A 157 -3.06 16.86 12.34
C SER A 157 -4.36 16.07 12.51
N LYS A 158 -5.46 16.59 11.95
CA LYS A 158 -6.76 15.91 11.93
C LYS A 158 -6.73 14.65 11.06
N TYR A 159 -6.12 14.73 9.88
CA TYR A 159 -5.89 13.60 9.00
C TYR A 159 -5.12 12.48 9.71
N ILE A 160 -3.98 12.80 10.34
CA ILE A 160 -3.17 11.83 11.09
C ILE A 160 -3.96 11.18 12.22
N LYS A 161 -4.70 11.98 13.01
CA LYS A 161 -5.54 11.46 14.09
C LYS A 161 -6.61 10.50 13.58
N ASN A 162 -7.22 10.81 12.43
CA ASN A 162 -8.22 9.95 11.80
C ASN A 162 -7.58 8.67 11.25
N MET A 163 -6.42 8.78 10.59
CA MET A 163 -5.74 7.66 9.94
C MET A 163 -5.27 6.60 10.92
N LEU A 164 -5.08 6.93 12.20
CA LEU A 164 -4.79 5.98 13.28
C LEU A 164 -5.97 5.09 13.65
N ASN A 165 -7.21 5.50 13.35
CA ASN A 165 -8.40 4.75 13.74
C ASN A 165 -8.55 3.47 12.89
N ASP A 166 -8.91 2.37 13.55
CA ASP A 166 -9.30 1.14 12.87
C ASP A 166 -10.49 1.40 11.94
N GLY A 167 -10.42 0.86 10.73
CA GLY A 167 -11.44 1.06 9.69
C GLY A 167 -11.42 2.42 8.99
N CYS A 168 -10.48 3.33 9.30
CA CYS A 168 -10.30 4.56 8.50
C CYS A 168 -9.68 4.22 7.14
N TRP A 169 -10.32 4.61 6.03
CA TRP A 169 -9.85 4.26 4.69
C TRP A 169 -8.51 4.92 4.40
N GLY A 170 -7.54 4.15 3.94
CA GLY A 170 -6.26 4.69 3.46
C GLY A 170 -6.35 5.17 2.02
N ASP A 171 -5.44 6.07 1.66
CA ASP A 171 -5.41 6.81 0.39
C ASP A 171 -4.03 6.70 -0.31
N GLU A 172 -3.81 7.51 -1.34
CA GLU A 172 -2.51 7.56 -2.03
C GLU A 172 -1.35 8.05 -1.17
N LEU A 173 -1.58 8.93 -0.20
CA LEU A 173 -0.54 9.38 0.73
C LEU A 173 -0.07 8.21 1.58
N CYS A 174 -1.01 7.36 2.00
CA CYS A 174 -0.70 6.12 2.71
C CYS A 174 0.15 5.18 1.87
N ILE A 175 -0.19 4.98 0.58
CA ILE A 175 0.58 4.14 -0.33
C ILE A 175 2.02 4.65 -0.47
N LYS A 176 2.20 5.96 -0.66
CA LYS A 176 3.53 6.57 -0.79
C LYS A 176 4.33 6.44 0.50
N ALA A 177 3.72 6.72 1.65
CA ALA A 177 4.37 6.58 2.95
C ALA A 177 4.80 5.14 3.22
N ILE A 178 3.99 4.15 2.84
CA ILE A 178 4.32 2.73 2.97
C ILE A 178 5.46 2.34 2.04
N ALA A 179 5.44 2.78 0.78
CA ALA A 179 6.53 2.53 -0.16
C ALA A 179 7.87 2.96 0.43
N ASP A 180 7.91 4.15 1.03
CA ASP A 180 9.11 4.67 1.69
C ASP A 180 9.46 3.92 2.99
N THR A 181 8.45 3.64 3.82
CA THR A 181 8.63 2.99 5.14
C THR A 181 9.25 1.61 5.01
N PHE A 182 8.80 0.83 4.02
CA PHE A 182 9.22 -0.56 3.82
C PHE A 182 10.25 -0.73 2.71
N ASP A 183 10.73 0.39 2.16
CA ASP A 183 11.68 0.45 1.05
C ASP A 183 11.28 -0.46 -0.12
N CYS A 184 10.02 -0.34 -0.54
CA CYS A 184 9.42 -1.21 -1.55
C CYS A 184 8.74 -0.41 -2.66
N VAL A 185 8.66 -1.02 -3.84
CA VAL A 185 7.89 -0.48 -4.96
C VAL A 185 6.47 -1.06 -4.88
N VAL A 186 5.47 -0.18 -4.84
CA VAL A 186 4.06 -0.60 -4.84
C VAL A 186 3.51 -0.52 -6.27
N TYR A 187 3.10 -1.66 -6.81
CA TYR A 187 2.40 -1.78 -8.08
C TYR A 187 0.92 -2.00 -7.81
N ILE A 188 0.06 -1.32 -8.57
CA ILE A 188 -1.39 -1.44 -8.40
C ILE A 188 -2.04 -1.63 -9.76
N ILE A 189 -2.69 -2.77 -9.94
CA ILE A 189 -3.56 -3.01 -11.09
C ILE A 189 -4.94 -2.50 -10.73
N THR A 190 -5.56 -1.67 -11.58
CA THR A 190 -6.83 -1.01 -11.26
C THR A 190 -7.92 -1.35 -12.27
N SER A 191 -9.18 -1.22 -11.86
CA SER A 191 -10.35 -1.27 -12.74
C SER A 191 -10.60 0.04 -13.51
N ASN A 192 -9.66 0.99 -13.49
CA ASN A 192 -9.77 2.21 -14.27
C ASN A 192 -9.33 1.92 -15.72
N PRO A 193 -10.22 2.09 -16.72
CA PRO A 193 -9.87 1.86 -18.12
C PRO A 193 -8.76 2.79 -18.63
N ASP A 194 -8.69 4.02 -18.14
CA ASP A 194 -7.70 5.02 -18.59
C ASP A 194 -6.33 4.83 -17.94
N GLN A 195 -6.30 4.17 -16.77
CA GLN A 195 -5.08 3.96 -16.01
C GLN A 195 -5.13 2.63 -15.24
N TRP A 196 -4.90 1.55 -15.97
CA TRP A 196 -4.96 0.20 -15.42
C TRP A 196 -3.77 -0.18 -14.53
N LEU A 197 -2.64 0.56 -14.58
CA LEU A 197 -1.45 0.32 -13.77
C LEU A 197 -0.93 1.59 -13.08
N LEU A 198 -0.62 1.47 -11.80
CA LEU A 198 0.06 2.49 -10.98
C LEU A 198 1.36 1.96 -10.41
N LYS A 199 2.31 2.86 -10.18
CA LYS A 199 3.61 2.55 -9.56
C LYS A 199 3.99 3.65 -8.56
N TYR A 200 4.33 3.25 -7.34
CA TYR A 200 4.89 4.12 -6.31
C TYR A 200 6.27 3.60 -5.93
N GLU A 201 7.28 4.45 -6.06
CA GLU A 201 8.66 4.11 -5.75
C GLU A 201 9.07 4.71 -4.40
N PRO A 202 9.95 4.02 -3.65
CA PRO A 202 10.49 4.56 -2.42
C PRO A 202 11.40 5.76 -2.72
N LYS A 203 11.48 6.69 -1.78
CA LYS A 203 12.24 7.94 -1.87
C LYS A 203 13.73 7.70 -2.10
N TYR A 204 14.32 6.73 -1.42
CA TYR A 204 15.75 6.47 -1.47
C TYR A 204 16.08 5.41 -2.54
N LYS A 205 16.80 5.83 -3.59
CA LYS A 205 17.33 4.91 -4.60
C LYS A 205 18.42 4.04 -3.98
N THR A 206 18.35 2.72 -4.19
CA THR A 206 19.48 1.84 -3.92
C THR A 206 20.42 1.87 -5.13
N ASN A 207 21.72 1.82 -4.87
CA ASN A 207 22.76 1.63 -5.89
C ASN A 207 22.61 0.24 -6.53
N HIS A 208 21.73 0.13 -7.53
CA HIS A 208 21.49 -1.05 -8.36
C HIS A 208 20.96 -2.31 -7.67
N GLN A 209 20.66 -2.28 -6.37
CA GLN A 209 20.04 -3.43 -5.69
C GLN A 209 18.53 -3.52 -5.99
N PRO A 210 18.01 -4.72 -6.28
CA PRO A 210 16.58 -4.91 -6.52
C PRO A 210 15.76 -4.53 -5.29
N LYS A 211 14.71 -3.72 -5.49
CA LYS A 211 13.77 -3.35 -4.43
C LYS A 211 12.69 -4.42 -4.30
N LYS A 212 12.25 -4.60 -3.06
CA LYS A 212 11.08 -5.39 -2.71
C LYS A 212 9.84 -4.82 -3.39
N CYS A 213 8.85 -5.65 -3.72
CA CYS A 213 7.66 -5.19 -4.42
C CYS A 213 6.37 -5.67 -3.75
N VAL A 214 5.37 -4.79 -3.75
CA VAL A 214 4.03 -5.02 -3.22
C VAL A 214 3.05 -4.88 -4.36
N PHE A 215 2.13 -5.83 -4.51
CA PHE A 215 1.19 -5.91 -5.61
C PHE A 215 -0.25 -5.84 -5.12
N LEU A 216 -0.93 -4.78 -5.50
CA LEU A 216 -2.32 -4.52 -5.12
C LEU A 216 -3.23 -4.61 -6.34
N ALA A 217 -4.48 -5.00 -6.11
CA ALA A 217 -5.54 -4.99 -7.09
C ALA A 217 -6.65 -4.05 -6.61
N TYR A 218 -6.97 -3.02 -7.39
CA TYR A 218 -7.83 -1.93 -6.96
C TYR A 218 -9.13 -1.89 -7.77
N SER A 219 -10.23 -2.26 -7.11
CA SER A 219 -11.59 -2.03 -7.62
C SER A 219 -11.94 -0.56 -7.35
N CYS A 220 -11.46 0.34 -8.22
CA CYS A 220 -11.52 1.78 -8.03
C CYS A 220 -12.98 2.31 -8.00
N PRO A 221 -13.34 3.23 -7.07
CA PRO A 221 -12.53 3.79 -5.98
C PRO A 221 -12.73 3.11 -4.60
N ILE A 222 -13.12 1.83 -4.58
CA ILE A 222 -13.84 1.24 -3.44
C ILE A 222 -12.96 0.31 -2.60
N HIS A 223 -12.23 -0.61 -3.22
CA HIS A 223 -11.65 -1.74 -2.49
C HIS A 223 -10.30 -2.19 -3.04
N TYR A 224 -9.37 -2.45 -2.12
CA TYR A 224 -8.07 -3.06 -2.43
C TYR A 224 -8.10 -4.55 -2.07
N ASP A 225 -7.90 -5.38 -3.09
CA ASP A 225 -7.50 -6.77 -2.96
C ASP A 225 -5.98 -6.90 -3.16
N SER A 226 -5.45 -8.10 -2.95
CA SER A 226 -4.08 -8.47 -3.38
C SER A 226 -4.17 -9.25 -4.68
N LEU A 227 -3.03 -9.51 -5.32
CA LEU A 227 -2.94 -10.40 -6.47
C LEU A 227 -1.85 -11.46 -6.27
N ARG A 228 -1.91 -12.54 -7.05
CA ARG A 228 -0.85 -13.54 -7.15
C ARG A 228 -0.79 -14.10 -8.57
N LEU A 229 0.34 -14.71 -8.92
CA LEU A 229 0.46 -15.47 -10.17
C LEU A 229 -0.46 -16.67 -10.17
N ILE A 230 -1.07 -16.93 -11.32
CA ILE A 230 -1.75 -18.20 -11.58
C ILE A 230 -0.66 -19.26 -11.68
N LYS A 231 -0.70 -20.25 -10.79
CA LYS A 231 0.15 -21.44 -10.93
C LYS A 231 -0.42 -22.25 -12.08
N LEU A 232 0.30 -22.30 -13.20
CA LEU A 232 0.06 -23.24 -14.29
C LEU A 232 0.45 -24.66 -13.85
#